data_AF-A0A971V6E7-F1
#
_entry.id   AF-A0A971V6E7-F1
#
_cell.length_a   1.000
_cell.length_b   1.000
_cell.length_c   1.000
_cell.angle_alpha   90.00
_cell.angle_beta   90.00
_cell.angle_gamma   90.00
#
_symmetry.space_group_name_H-M   'P 1'
#
loop_
_entity.id
_entity.type
_entity.pdbx_description
1 polymer ?
#
loop_
_entity_poly.entity_id
_entity_poly.type
_entity_poly.pdbx_seq_one_letter_code
_entity_poly.pdbx_strand_id
1 'polypeptide(L)'
;MKIAIVTTKVPFLYGGAEFLADSLCSKLSEYGHQSQVISYPFAWVPKEAILDSIMATKLSVIDNTDLVIALKFPAYYVKHPKKKLWLLHQFRQAYDLHNTEYEMFSDSNPSDVAIRQAIKTMDNKVLRDLEGKIFTNSKVVSDRLFKYNGIKSEVLFPPLMDASIYKVTGECGDYIFYPSRVNHSKRQWMVVEAMRYTKSAVKLVVAGKGDSPDDEKFLMELIEKYSLQDKVTYLNRFISEEEKVTLFEKALAGIYVPFDEDSYGYVTLEGFQAGKAMISCKDAGGTDVVVKDGETGYMTDSTPEAIAEAMDKMYLNKPKTIEMGLNGLPLLEKLGITWDNVIRRLTE
;
A
#
# COMPACT_ATOMS: atom_id res chain seq x y z
N MET A 1 -17.43 17.80 -14.96
CA MET A 1 -18.35 16.80 -14.39
C MET A 1 -18.34 16.91 -12.87
N LYS A 2 -19.44 16.57 -12.23
CA LYS A 2 -19.53 16.29 -10.78
C LYS A 2 -19.18 14.82 -10.55
N ILE A 3 -18.08 14.56 -9.85
CA ILE A 3 -17.53 13.21 -9.67
C ILE A 3 -17.50 12.87 -8.19
N ALA A 4 -18.21 11.80 -7.81
CA ALA A 4 -18.15 11.27 -6.46
C ALA A 4 -17.15 10.12 -6.39
N ILE A 5 -16.19 10.22 -5.47
CA ILE A 5 -15.24 9.15 -5.16
C ILE A 5 -15.76 8.40 -3.95
N VAL A 6 -16.17 7.15 -4.13
CA VAL A 6 -16.74 6.34 -3.05
C VAL A 6 -15.71 5.37 -2.51
N THR A 7 -15.52 5.44 -1.20
CA THR A 7 -14.56 4.61 -0.47
C THR A 7 -15.13 4.21 0.89
N THR A 8 -14.39 3.42 1.64
CA THR A 8 -14.73 3.05 3.02
C THR A 8 -13.68 3.55 4.00
N LYS A 9 -14.08 3.79 5.24
CA LYS A 9 -13.18 4.29 6.28
C LYS A 9 -13.50 3.61 7.61
N VAL A 10 -12.46 3.24 8.33
CA VAL A 10 -12.55 2.93 9.76
C VAL A 10 -12.24 4.23 10.50
N PRO A 11 -13.09 4.66 11.44
CA PRO A 11 -12.82 5.86 12.22
C PRO A 11 -11.41 5.86 12.82
N PHE A 12 -10.73 7.01 12.77
CA PHE A 12 -9.37 7.24 13.27
C PHE A 12 -8.23 6.43 12.61
N LEU A 13 -8.52 5.59 11.62
CA LEU A 13 -7.49 4.98 10.78
C LEU A 13 -7.31 5.78 9.49
N TYR A 14 -6.05 5.98 9.13
CA TYR A 14 -5.65 6.64 7.89
C TYR A 14 -4.45 5.89 7.29
N GLY A 15 -4.56 5.49 6.04
CA GLY A 15 -3.48 4.82 5.32
C GLY A 15 -3.53 5.10 3.81
N GLY A 16 -2.88 4.24 3.04
CA GLY A 16 -2.73 4.44 1.59
C GLY A 16 -4.05 4.51 0.82
N ALA A 17 -5.10 3.80 1.27
CA ALA A 17 -6.41 3.85 0.62
C ALA A 17 -7.12 5.19 0.83
N GLU A 18 -7.07 5.74 2.04
CA GLU A 18 -7.62 7.07 2.35
C GLU A 18 -6.81 8.16 1.64
N PHE A 19 -5.48 8.06 1.71
CA PHE A 19 -4.58 8.96 0.98
C PHE A 19 -4.84 8.97 -0.53
N LEU A 20 -5.06 7.80 -1.15
CA LEU A 20 -5.40 7.73 -2.57
C LEU A 20 -6.73 8.41 -2.88
N ALA A 21 -7.74 8.21 -2.03
CA ALA A 21 -9.06 8.83 -2.23
C ALA A 21 -8.96 10.36 -2.17
N ASP A 22 -8.24 10.90 -1.18
CA ASP A 22 -8.01 12.33 -1.02
C ASP A 22 -7.19 12.89 -2.20
N SER A 23 -6.13 12.18 -2.60
CA SER A 23 -5.27 12.57 -3.72
C SER A 23 -6.03 12.59 -5.04
N LEU A 24 -6.83 11.56 -5.32
CA LEU A 24 -7.69 11.50 -6.51
C LEU A 24 -8.71 12.65 -6.50
N CYS A 25 -9.26 12.99 -5.33
CA CYS A 25 -10.18 14.11 -5.20
C CYS A 25 -9.52 15.44 -5.56
N SER A 26 -8.35 15.72 -4.97
CA SER A 26 -7.57 16.92 -5.28
C SER A 26 -7.24 16.99 -6.77
N LYS A 27 -6.74 15.89 -7.34
CA LYS A 27 -6.30 15.84 -8.73
C LYS A 27 -7.45 15.95 -9.72
N LEU A 28 -8.61 15.32 -9.47
CA LEU A 28 -9.79 15.56 -10.31
C LEU A 28 -10.21 17.05 -10.32
N SER A 29 -10.08 17.73 -9.18
CA SER A 29 -10.34 19.18 -9.08
C SER A 29 -9.33 20.02 -9.87
N GLU A 30 -8.04 19.68 -9.80
CA GLU A 30 -6.99 20.33 -10.60
C GLU A 30 -7.23 20.17 -12.12
N TYR A 31 -7.86 19.08 -12.55
CA TYR A 31 -8.22 18.81 -13.95
C TYR A 31 -9.60 19.36 -14.33
N GLY A 32 -10.18 20.25 -13.52
CA GLY A 32 -11.41 20.99 -13.85
C GLY A 32 -12.72 20.26 -13.57
N HIS A 33 -12.71 19.20 -12.74
CA HIS A 33 -13.92 18.55 -12.26
C HIS A 33 -14.36 19.09 -10.89
N GLN A 34 -15.64 18.96 -10.56
CA GLN A 34 -16.11 19.13 -9.19
C GLN A 34 -16.08 17.76 -8.54
N SER A 35 -15.18 17.53 -7.58
CA SER A 35 -14.97 16.21 -6.97
C SER A 35 -15.26 16.23 -5.47
N GLN A 36 -15.81 15.13 -4.95
CA GLN A 36 -16.03 14.94 -3.52
C GLN A 36 -15.80 13.48 -3.12
N VAL A 37 -15.14 13.26 -1.98
CA VAL A 37 -15.02 11.94 -1.37
C VAL A 37 -16.25 11.65 -0.51
N ILE A 38 -16.86 10.48 -0.72
CA ILE A 38 -17.93 9.92 0.12
C ILE A 38 -17.38 8.65 0.79
N SER A 39 -17.18 8.73 2.11
CA SER A 39 -16.61 7.64 2.89
C SER A 39 -17.69 6.93 3.69
N TYR A 40 -17.87 5.64 3.45
CA TYR A 40 -18.76 4.79 4.25
C TYR A 40 -18.02 4.23 5.47
N PRO A 41 -18.59 4.30 6.68
CA PRO A 41 -18.01 3.62 7.82
C PRO A 41 -17.99 2.10 7.55
N PHE A 42 -16.88 1.46 7.88
CA PHE A 42 -16.72 0.02 7.73
C PHE A 42 -16.35 -0.62 9.06
N ALA A 43 -17.07 -1.67 9.42
CA ALA A 43 -16.82 -2.48 10.60
C ALA A 43 -16.82 -3.97 10.22
N TRP A 44 -15.96 -4.74 10.88
CA TRP A 44 -15.84 -6.18 10.69
C TRP A 44 -15.92 -6.98 12.00
N VAL A 45 -16.19 -6.28 13.12
CA VAL A 45 -16.47 -6.88 14.42
C VAL A 45 -17.78 -6.29 14.95
N PRO A 46 -18.80 -7.12 15.24
CA PRO A 46 -18.85 -8.57 14.96
C PRO A 46 -18.85 -8.86 13.44
N LYS A 47 -18.58 -10.10 13.01
CA LYS A 47 -18.34 -10.44 11.59
C LYS A 47 -19.57 -10.18 10.71
N GLU A 48 -20.76 -10.26 11.29
CA GLU A 48 -22.04 -9.98 10.65
C GLU A 48 -22.13 -8.51 10.17
N ALA A 49 -21.43 -7.58 10.85
CA ALA A 49 -21.37 -6.17 10.47
C ALA A 49 -20.75 -5.94 9.07
N ILE A 50 -20.04 -6.93 8.53
CA ILE A 50 -19.55 -6.91 7.14
C ILE A 50 -20.73 -6.91 6.16
N LEU A 51 -21.74 -7.75 6.41
CA LEU A 51 -22.94 -7.82 5.56
C LEU A 51 -23.78 -6.55 5.71
N ASP A 52 -23.87 -6.00 6.93
CA ASP A 52 -24.54 -4.71 7.17
C ASP A 52 -23.86 -3.57 6.41
N SER A 53 -22.52 -3.55 6.36
CA SER A 53 -21.74 -2.57 5.61
C SER A 53 -21.96 -2.70 4.09
N ILE A 54 -22.10 -3.93 3.57
CA ILE A 54 -22.50 -4.17 2.16
C ILE A 54 -23.91 -3.64 1.91
N MET A 55 -24.85 -3.87 2.82
CA MET A 55 -26.22 -3.37 2.65
C MET A 55 -26.30 -1.85 2.71
N ALA A 56 -25.57 -1.20 3.63
CA ALA A 56 -25.50 0.25 3.74
C ALA A 56 -25.02 0.91 2.44
N THR A 57 -23.96 0.38 1.83
CA THR A 57 -23.44 0.88 0.55
C THR A 57 -24.39 0.60 -0.61
N LYS A 58 -25.03 -0.58 -0.64
CA LYS A 58 -25.96 -0.99 -1.71
C LYS A 58 -27.30 -0.22 -1.69
N LEU A 59 -27.74 0.21 -0.51
CA LEU A 59 -28.96 1.01 -0.32
C LEU A 59 -28.71 2.52 -0.48
N SER A 60 -27.45 2.93 -0.60
CA SER A 60 -27.12 4.34 -0.80
C SER A 60 -27.45 4.82 -2.21
N VAL A 61 -28.07 6.00 -2.28
CA VAL A 61 -28.34 6.71 -3.53
C VAL A 61 -27.44 7.93 -3.59
N ILE A 62 -26.57 7.97 -4.60
CA ILE A 62 -25.70 9.12 -4.88
C ILE A 62 -26.31 9.88 -6.04
N ASP A 63 -27.02 10.96 -5.73
CA ASP A 63 -27.65 11.85 -6.70
C ASP A 63 -26.77 13.07 -7.00
N ASN A 64 -27.19 13.93 -7.95
CA ASN A 64 -26.50 15.16 -8.33
C ASN A 64 -25.02 14.93 -8.73
N THR A 65 -24.75 13.75 -9.31
CA THR A 65 -23.42 13.25 -9.64
C THR A 65 -23.42 12.74 -11.08
N ASP A 66 -22.43 13.13 -11.87
CA ASP A 66 -22.32 12.68 -13.27
C ASP A 66 -21.61 11.32 -13.37
N LEU A 67 -20.67 11.05 -12.46
CA LEU A 67 -19.84 9.85 -12.43
C LEU A 67 -19.50 9.44 -11.00
N VAL A 68 -19.59 8.15 -10.70
CA VAL A 68 -19.08 7.56 -9.46
C VAL A 68 -17.81 6.76 -9.75
N ILE A 69 -16.73 7.04 -9.02
CA ILE A 69 -15.50 6.23 -9.02
C ILE A 69 -15.43 5.48 -7.68
N ALA A 70 -15.55 4.16 -7.71
CA ALA A 70 -15.46 3.33 -6.51
C ALA A 70 -14.06 2.75 -6.33
N LEU A 71 -13.57 2.73 -5.08
CA LEU A 71 -12.18 2.36 -4.79
C LEU A 71 -11.99 1.01 -4.09
N LYS A 72 -12.81 0.66 -3.08
CA LYS A 72 -12.60 -0.57 -2.30
C LYS A 72 -13.89 -1.18 -1.78
N PHE A 73 -13.78 -2.39 -1.26
CA PHE A 73 -14.87 -3.06 -0.56
C PHE A 73 -15.28 -2.30 0.72
N PRO A 74 -16.58 -2.24 1.07
CA PRO A 74 -17.74 -2.53 0.23
C PRO A 74 -18.24 -1.33 -0.61
N ALA A 75 -17.49 -0.23 -0.73
CA ALA A 75 -17.95 0.97 -1.46
C ALA A 75 -18.34 0.71 -2.93
N TYR A 76 -17.73 -0.28 -3.60
CA TYR A 76 -18.10 -0.63 -4.97
C TYR A 76 -19.51 -1.23 -5.13
N TYR A 77 -20.21 -1.53 -4.04
CA TYR A 77 -21.62 -1.94 -4.06
C TYR A 77 -22.61 -0.80 -4.32
N VAL A 78 -22.17 0.45 -4.21
CA VAL A 78 -22.98 1.62 -4.58
C VAL A 78 -23.48 1.48 -6.01
N LYS A 79 -24.75 1.85 -6.23
CA LYS A 79 -25.37 1.85 -7.55
C LYS A 79 -25.34 3.26 -8.14
N HIS A 80 -24.87 3.36 -9.38
CA HIS A 80 -24.93 4.58 -10.15
C HIS A 80 -24.93 4.23 -11.65
N PRO A 81 -25.72 4.90 -12.51
CA PRO A 81 -25.77 4.59 -13.96
C PRO A 81 -24.42 4.73 -14.65
N LYS A 82 -23.59 5.66 -14.19
CA LYS A 82 -22.21 5.85 -14.66
C LYS A 82 -21.25 5.57 -13.52
N LYS A 83 -20.81 4.32 -13.38
CA LYS A 83 -19.86 3.90 -12.34
C LYS A 83 -18.59 3.33 -12.97
N LYS A 84 -17.43 3.82 -12.53
CA LYS A 84 -16.12 3.23 -12.82
C LYS A 84 -15.58 2.60 -11.54
N LEU A 85 -14.89 1.48 -11.66
CA LEU A 85 -14.24 0.81 -10.54
C LEU A 85 -12.72 0.91 -10.72
N TRP A 86 -12.05 1.51 -9.74
CA TRP A 86 -10.61 1.44 -9.58
C TRP A 86 -10.30 0.66 -8.30
N LEU A 87 -10.31 -0.66 -8.43
CA LEU A 87 -10.26 -1.60 -7.32
C LEU A 87 -8.88 -1.62 -6.65
N LEU A 88 -8.87 -1.20 -5.39
CA LEU A 88 -7.72 -1.30 -4.48
C LEU A 88 -7.50 -2.74 -4.01
N HIS A 89 -8.56 -3.41 -3.55
CA HIS A 89 -8.59 -4.84 -3.19
C HIS A 89 -10.04 -5.27 -2.90
N GLN A 90 -10.33 -6.57 -3.06
CA GLN A 90 -11.53 -7.18 -2.46
C GLN A 90 -11.38 -7.29 -0.93
N PHE A 91 -12.39 -7.82 -0.24
CA PHE A 91 -12.25 -8.22 1.16
C PHE A 91 -11.39 -9.48 1.27
N ARG A 92 -10.07 -9.32 1.35
CA ARG A 92 -9.07 -10.40 1.24
C ARG A 92 -9.30 -11.57 2.18
N GLN A 93 -9.83 -11.31 3.37
CA GLN A 93 -10.22 -12.31 4.38
C GLN A 93 -11.23 -13.32 3.83
N ALA A 94 -12.09 -12.93 2.89
CA ALA A 94 -13.01 -13.84 2.23
C ALA A 94 -12.36 -14.67 1.10
N TYR A 95 -11.14 -14.33 0.67
CA TYR A 95 -10.48 -14.87 -0.51
C TYR A 95 -9.11 -15.47 -0.21
N ASP A 96 -8.03 -14.71 -0.44
CA ASP A 96 -6.64 -15.16 -0.45
C ASP A 96 -6.03 -15.34 0.94
N LEU A 97 -6.58 -14.69 1.96
CA LEU A 97 -6.12 -14.87 3.34
C LEU A 97 -6.81 -16.03 4.07
N HIS A 98 -7.78 -16.68 3.44
CA HIS A 98 -8.41 -17.89 4.00
C HIS A 98 -7.43 -19.07 4.01
N ASN A 99 -7.45 -19.91 5.06
CA ASN A 99 -6.47 -20.97 5.31
C ASN A 99 -5.01 -20.47 5.46
N THR A 100 -4.83 -19.24 5.91
CA THR A 100 -3.50 -18.70 6.24
C THR A 100 -3.45 -18.30 7.71
N GLU A 101 -2.28 -17.93 8.23
CA GLU A 101 -2.15 -17.37 9.59
C GLU A 101 -2.94 -16.06 9.79
N TYR A 102 -3.35 -15.41 8.69
CA TYR A 102 -4.16 -14.18 8.67
C TYR A 102 -5.66 -14.46 8.51
N GLU A 103 -6.10 -15.70 8.67
CA GLU A 103 -7.49 -16.11 8.50
C GLU A 103 -8.43 -15.43 9.51
N MET A 104 -9.59 -14.99 9.00
CA MET A 104 -10.68 -14.43 9.81
C MET A 104 -11.91 -15.33 9.88
N PHE A 105 -12.15 -16.18 8.88
CA PHE A 105 -13.34 -17.03 8.78
C PHE A 105 -12.92 -18.49 8.90
N SER A 106 -13.43 -19.20 9.90
CA SER A 106 -13.15 -20.63 10.07
C SER A 106 -14.17 -21.49 9.33
N ASP A 107 -13.68 -22.47 8.55
CA ASP A 107 -14.54 -23.49 7.93
C ASP A 107 -15.24 -24.41 8.95
N SER A 108 -14.81 -24.41 10.22
CA SER A 108 -15.48 -25.14 11.31
C SER A 108 -16.70 -24.39 11.87
N ASN A 109 -16.89 -23.11 11.53
CA ASN A 109 -18.01 -22.29 12.01
C ASN A 109 -19.02 -22.04 10.87
N PRO A 110 -20.25 -22.59 10.95
CA PRO A 110 -21.26 -22.41 9.91
C PRO A 110 -21.60 -20.94 9.60
N SER A 111 -21.55 -20.04 10.59
CA SER A 111 -21.80 -18.61 10.37
C SER A 111 -20.69 -17.98 9.53
N ASP A 112 -19.44 -18.30 9.82
CA ASP A 112 -18.28 -17.81 9.06
C ASP A 112 -18.35 -18.27 7.60
N VAL A 113 -18.69 -19.54 7.37
CA VAL A 113 -18.88 -20.11 6.03
C VAL A 113 -20.00 -19.36 5.29
N ALA A 114 -21.14 -19.12 5.96
CA ALA A 114 -22.26 -18.41 5.38
C ALA A 114 -21.93 -16.96 5.01
N ILE A 115 -21.29 -16.21 5.91
CA ILE A 115 -20.86 -14.81 5.67
C ILE A 115 -19.87 -14.77 4.49
N ARG A 116 -18.85 -15.62 4.50
CA ARG A 116 -17.85 -15.69 3.42
C ARG A 116 -18.49 -16.01 2.08
N GLN A 117 -19.42 -16.97 2.05
CA GLN A 117 -20.12 -17.33 0.82
C GLN A 117 -21.04 -16.21 0.33
N ALA A 118 -21.68 -15.48 1.25
CA ALA A 118 -22.51 -14.32 0.91
C ALA A 118 -21.66 -13.21 0.28
N ILE A 119 -20.49 -12.87 0.85
CA ILE A 119 -19.54 -11.91 0.28
C ILE A 119 -19.16 -12.31 -1.14
N LYS A 120 -18.70 -13.55 -1.34
CA LYS A 120 -18.29 -14.06 -2.67
C LYS A 120 -19.43 -13.99 -3.69
N THR A 121 -20.64 -14.35 -3.27
CA THR A 121 -21.82 -14.36 -4.15
C THR A 121 -22.20 -12.95 -4.57
N MET A 122 -22.21 -12.02 -3.62
CA MET A 122 -22.54 -10.62 -3.87
C MET A 122 -21.46 -9.90 -4.69
N ASP A 123 -20.18 -10.16 -4.42
CA ASP A 123 -19.04 -9.60 -5.17
C ASP A 123 -19.11 -10.05 -6.62
N ASN A 124 -19.27 -11.36 -6.85
CA ASN A 124 -19.39 -11.92 -8.20
C ASN A 124 -20.56 -11.33 -8.98
N LYS A 125 -21.68 -11.05 -8.31
CA LYS A 125 -22.81 -10.39 -8.96
C LYS A 125 -22.46 -8.94 -9.33
N VAL A 126 -22.05 -8.13 -8.37
CA VAL A 126 -21.85 -6.69 -8.59
C VAL A 126 -20.71 -6.38 -9.56
N LEU A 127 -19.64 -7.19 -9.54
CA LEU A 127 -18.49 -6.99 -10.42
C LEU A 127 -18.77 -7.44 -11.86
N ARG A 128 -19.59 -8.49 -12.07
CA ARG A 128 -20.00 -8.94 -13.42
C ARG A 128 -21.05 -8.04 -14.06
N ASP A 129 -21.93 -7.46 -13.24
CA ASP A 129 -22.96 -6.54 -13.70
C ASP A 129 -22.39 -5.13 -14.01
N LEU A 130 -21.09 -4.88 -13.75
CA LEU A 130 -20.47 -3.58 -13.99
C LEU A 130 -20.19 -3.38 -15.48
N GLU A 131 -20.70 -2.29 -16.05
CA GLU A 131 -20.45 -1.93 -17.44
C GLU A 131 -19.06 -1.31 -17.61
N GLY A 132 -18.40 -1.65 -18.73
CA GLY A 132 -17.11 -1.08 -19.10
C GLY A 132 -15.90 -1.78 -18.49
N LYS A 133 -14.76 -1.08 -18.47
CA LYS A 133 -13.49 -1.62 -17.96
C LYS A 133 -13.40 -1.48 -16.44
N ILE A 134 -12.91 -2.53 -15.78
CA ILE A 134 -12.48 -2.48 -14.38
C ILE A 134 -11.00 -2.15 -14.34
N PHE A 135 -10.64 -1.15 -13.55
CA PHE A 135 -9.26 -0.82 -13.23
C PHE A 135 -8.87 -1.41 -11.89
N THR A 136 -7.60 -1.77 -11.72
CA THR A 136 -7.02 -2.20 -10.44
C THR A 136 -5.79 -1.35 -10.14
N ASN A 137 -5.44 -1.20 -8.86
CA ASN A 137 -4.26 -0.45 -8.45
C ASN A 137 -2.92 -1.20 -8.66
N SER A 138 -2.96 -2.48 -9.06
CA SER A 138 -1.77 -3.30 -9.25
C SER A 138 -2.05 -4.57 -10.05
N LYS A 139 -0.97 -5.23 -10.48
CA LYS A 139 -1.02 -6.56 -11.06
C LYS A 139 -1.45 -7.64 -10.06
N VAL A 140 -1.04 -7.54 -8.80
CA VAL A 140 -1.45 -8.48 -7.74
C VAL A 140 -2.98 -8.51 -7.60
N VAL A 141 -3.60 -7.33 -7.60
CA VAL A 141 -5.06 -7.21 -7.47
C VAL A 141 -5.76 -7.61 -8.77
N SER A 142 -5.18 -7.36 -9.94
CA SER A 142 -5.67 -7.92 -11.21
C SER A 142 -5.66 -9.45 -11.22
N ASP A 143 -4.55 -10.05 -10.82
CA ASP A 143 -4.37 -11.51 -10.80
C ASP A 143 -5.35 -12.12 -9.77
N ARG A 144 -5.54 -11.48 -8.61
CA ARG A 144 -6.54 -11.87 -7.60
C ARG A 144 -7.96 -11.78 -8.14
N LEU A 145 -8.33 -10.66 -8.75
CA LEU A 145 -9.66 -10.46 -9.36
C LEU A 145 -9.97 -11.50 -10.43
N PHE A 146 -8.99 -11.84 -11.27
CA PHE A 146 -9.16 -12.90 -12.26
C PHE A 146 -9.30 -14.27 -11.60
N LYS A 147 -8.40 -14.62 -10.66
CA LYS A 147 -8.39 -15.91 -9.96
C LYS A 147 -9.70 -16.20 -9.23
N TYR A 148 -10.24 -15.23 -8.49
CA TYR A 148 -11.38 -15.47 -7.59
C TYR A 148 -12.74 -15.10 -8.18
N ASN A 149 -12.79 -14.14 -9.12
CA ASN A 149 -14.06 -13.66 -9.69
C ASN A 149 -14.19 -13.98 -11.20
N GLY A 150 -13.10 -14.37 -11.87
CA GLY A 150 -13.06 -14.64 -13.31
C GLY A 150 -13.08 -13.37 -14.17
N ILE A 151 -12.73 -12.22 -13.59
CA ILE A 151 -12.90 -10.90 -14.23
C ILE A 151 -11.54 -10.33 -14.61
N LYS A 152 -11.40 -9.97 -15.90
CA LYS A 152 -10.21 -9.27 -16.40
C LYS A 152 -10.28 -7.79 -16.02
N SER A 153 -9.12 -7.20 -15.74
CA SER A 153 -8.97 -5.79 -15.41
C SER A 153 -7.77 -5.19 -16.14
N GLU A 154 -7.71 -3.87 -16.16
CA GLU A 154 -6.56 -3.10 -16.60
C GLU A 154 -5.87 -2.47 -15.39
N VAL A 155 -4.54 -2.65 -15.29
CA VAL A 155 -3.79 -2.06 -14.18
C VAL A 155 -3.65 -0.55 -14.41
N LEU A 156 -4.05 0.21 -13.40
CA LEU A 156 -3.88 1.65 -13.32
C LEU A 156 -3.17 1.96 -12.01
N PHE A 157 -1.86 2.18 -12.09
CA PHE A 157 -1.01 2.34 -10.92
C PHE A 157 -1.25 3.70 -10.22
N PRO A 158 -1.41 3.75 -8.89
CA PRO A 158 -1.65 4.98 -8.15
C PRO A 158 -0.38 5.85 -7.96
N PRO A 159 -0.28 7.04 -8.55
CA PRO A 159 0.85 7.95 -8.33
C PRO A 159 0.82 8.58 -6.93
N LEU A 160 1.94 9.20 -6.53
CA LEU A 160 1.98 10.08 -5.35
C LEU A 160 1.15 11.34 -5.60
N MET A 161 0.56 11.90 -4.53
CA MET A 161 -0.20 13.16 -4.62
C MET A 161 0.65 14.29 -5.19
N ASP A 162 1.84 14.47 -4.61
CA ASP A 162 2.82 15.46 -5.04
C ASP A 162 4.21 14.84 -4.99
N ALA A 163 4.76 14.52 -6.16
CA ALA A 163 6.13 14.03 -6.27
C ALA A 163 7.17 15.16 -6.17
N SER A 164 6.78 16.41 -6.41
CA SER A 164 7.69 17.55 -6.49
C SER A 164 8.29 17.98 -5.15
N ILE A 165 7.72 17.49 -4.04
CA ILE A 165 8.25 17.74 -2.69
C ILE A 165 9.60 17.05 -2.46
N TYR A 166 9.89 15.98 -3.21
CA TYR A 166 11.14 15.23 -3.08
C TYR A 166 12.23 15.84 -3.95
N LYS A 167 13.46 15.86 -3.43
CA LYS A 167 14.64 16.36 -4.14
C LYS A 167 15.68 15.26 -4.27
N VAL A 168 16.19 15.12 -5.48
CA VAL A 168 17.30 14.22 -5.78
C VAL A 168 18.60 14.98 -5.59
N THR A 169 19.35 14.65 -4.54
CA THR A 169 20.64 15.30 -4.24
C THR A 169 21.84 14.55 -4.84
N GLY A 170 21.67 13.27 -5.19
CA GLY A 170 22.78 12.40 -5.59
C GLY A 170 23.70 12.00 -4.43
N GLU A 171 23.34 12.36 -3.20
CA GLU A 171 24.08 12.02 -1.97
C GLU A 171 23.28 11.03 -1.12
N CYS A 172 23.97 10.28 -0.25
CA CYS A 172 23.33 9.30 0.61
C CYS A 172 24.01 9.22 1.99
N GLY A 173 23.20 9.06 3.04
CA GLY A 173 23.69 8.98 4.43
C GLY A 173 24.24 7.60 4.81
N ASP A 174 24.05 7.22 6.07
CA ASP A 174 24.54 5.99 6.69
C ASP A 174 23.42 5.05 7.19
N TYR A 175 22.14 5.43 7.00
CA TYR A 175 21.00 4.67 7.50
C TYR A 175 20.00 4.25 6.42
N ILE A 176 19.38 3.10 6.63
CA ILE A 176 18.21 2.65 5.86
C ILE A 176 16.95 3.22 6.52
N PHE A 177 16.01 3.74 5.71
CA PHE A 177 14.79 4.35 6.21
C PHE A 177 13.55 3.49 5.92
N TYR A 178 12.74 3.25 6.96
CA TYR A 178 11.47 2.54 6.87
C TYR A 178 10.30 3.40 7.41
N PRO A 179 9.68 4.26 6.57
CA PRO A 179 8.50 5.03 6.93
C PRO A 179 7.22 4.23 6.68
N SER A 180 6.67 3.56 7.69
CA SER A 180 5.40 2.85 7.57
C SER A 180 4.74 2.70 8.94
N ARG A 181 3.40 2.60 8.95
CA ARG A 181 2.67 2.09 10.13
C ARG A 181 3.30 0.79 10.60
N VAL A 182 3.49 0.66 11.91
CA VAL A 182 4.08 -0.52 12.53
C VAL A 182 2.99 -1.52 12.86
N ASN A 183 3.05 -2.68 12.23
CA ASN A 183 2.19 -3.82 12.53
C ASN A 183 2.85 -5.10 12.01
N HIS A 184 2.27 -6.24 12.37
CA HIS A 184 2.81 -7.54 11.98
C HIS A 184 2.98 -7.73 10.46
N SER A 185 2.01 -7.26 9.65
CA SER A 185 2.02 -7.42 8.18
C SER A 185 3.11 -6.61 7.47
N LYS A 186 3.57 -5.50 8.08
CA LYS A 186 4.66 -4.67 7.53
C LYS A 186 6.05 -5.17 7.93
N ARG A 187 6.15 -6.17 8.81
CA ARG A 187 7.39 -6.90 9.12
C ARG A 187 8.60 -6.02 9.48
N GLN A 188 8.41 -4.85 10.09
CA GLN A 188 9.51 -4.03 10.61
C GLN A 188 10.37 -4.81 11.62
N TRP A 189 9.75 -5.73 12.36
CA TRP A 189 10.45 -6.63 13.27
C TRP A 189 11.59 -7.40 12.58
N MET A 190 11.36 -7.88 11.35
CA MET A 190 12.34 -8.64 10.58
C MET A 190 13.53 -7.77 10.19
N VAL A 191 13.28 -6.50 9.90
CA VAL A 191 14.30 -5.49 9.58
C VAL A 191 15.11 -5.12 10.82
N VAL A 192 14.47 -5.00 11.99
CA VAL A 192 15.17 -4.81 13.26
C VAL A 192 16.05 -6.03 13.57
N GLU A 193 15.55 -7.25 13.40
CA GLU A 193 16.35 -8.46 13.58
C GLU A 193 17.53 -8.54 12.60
N ALA A 194 17.38 -8.05 11.37
CA ALA A 194 18.45 -8.02 10.37
C ALA A 194 19.67 -7.25 10.86
N MET A 195 19.49 -6.20 11.68
CA MET A 195 20.59 -5.38 12.21
C MET A 195 21.57 -6.14 13.11
N ARG A 196 21.20 -7.34 13.59
CA ARG A 196 22.09 -8.27 14.30
C ARG A 196 23.17 -8.86 13.38
N TYR A 197 22.84 -9.00 12.10
CA TYR A 197 23.66 -9.69 11.11
C TYR A 197 24.45 -8.73 10.23
N THR A 198 24.19 -7.42 10.31
CA THR A 198 24.96 -6.41 9.59
C THR A 198 26.39 -6.34 10.10
N LYS A 199 27.34 -6.39 9.15
CA LYS A 199 28.79 -6.32 9.39
C LYS A 199 29.34 -4.92 9.19
N SER A 200 28.60 -4.05 8.49
CA SER A 200 28.94 -2.65 8.31
C SER A 200 28.43 -1.77 9.46
N ALA A 201 28.75 -0.48 9.41
CA ALA A 201 28.22 0.52 10.33
C ALA A 201 26.88 1.12 9.86
N VAL A 202 26.14 0.41 9.00
CA VAL A 202 24.80 0.80 8.58
C VAL A 202 23.86 0.91 9.77
N LYS A 203 23.02 1.93 9.75
CA LYS A 203 21.96 2.17 10.74
C LYS A 203 20.58 1.93 10.15
N LEU A 204 19.58 1.87 11.01
CA LEU A 204 18.18 1.76 10.65
C LEU A 204 17.38 2.85 11.34
N VAL A 205 16.54 3.55 10.58
CA VAL A 205 15.51 4.45 11.10
C VAL A 205 14.15 3.89 10.73
N VAL A 206 13.39 3.45 11.73
CA VAL A 206 11.98 3.07 11.57
C VAL A 206 11.13 4.25 11.99
N ALA A 207 10.19 4.68 11.16
CA ALA A 207 9.29 5.78 11.50
C ALA A 207 7.84 5.42 11.22
N GLY A 208 7.00 5.62 12.23
CA GLY A 208 5.59 5.34 12.16
C GLY A 208 5.03 4.94 13.51
N LYS A 209 3.75 5.20 13.70
CA LYS A 209 3.01 4.74 14.88
C LYS A 209 2.57 3.28 14.70
N GLY A 210 2.48 2.53 15.80
CA GLY A 210 1.88 1.20 15.77
C GLY A 210 0.37 1.26 15.55
N ASP A 211 -0.19 0.21 14.95
CA ASP A 211 -1.65 0.04 14.90
C ASP A 211 -2.21 -0.23 16.32
N SER A 212 -1.38 -0.77 17.22
CA SER A 212 -1.67 -0.95 18.64
C SER A 212 -0.46 -0.63 19.53
N PRO A 213 -0.66 -0.33 20.83
CA PRO A 213 0.45 -0.21 21.79
C PRO A 213 1.31 -1.48 21.89
N ASP A 214 0.74 -2.65 21.62
CA ASP A 214 1.48 -3.93 21.64
C ASP A 214 2.44 -4.04 20.45
N ASP A 215 2.05 -3.56 19.26
CA ASP A 215 2.95 -3.49 18.10
C ASP A 215 4.15 -2.57 18.37
N GLU A 216 3.90 -1.43 19.01
CA GLU A 216 4.95 -0.48 19.39
C GLU A 216 5.90 -1.09 20.42
N LYS A 217 5.34 -1.72 21.46
CA LYS A 217 6.08 -2.37 22.53
C LYS A 217 6.94 -3.53 22.01
N PHE A 218 6.38 -4.36 21.14
CA PHE A 218 7.08 -5.50 20.55
C PHE A 218 8.35 -5.05 19.81
N LEU A 219 8.27 -3.99 19.01
CA LEU A 219 9.43 -3.49 18.29
C LEU A 219 10.51 -2.94 19.23
N MET A 220 10.12 -2.21 20.28
CA MET A 220 11.04 -1.70 21.30
C MET A 220 11.72 -2.85 22.07
N GLU A 221 10.96 -3.88 22.45
CA GLU A 221 11.49 -5.06 23.14
C GLU A 221 12.50 -5.83 22.27
N LEU A 222 12.29 -5.92 20.94
CA LEU A 222 13.27 -6.52 20.03
C LEU A 222 14.57 -5.73 19.97
N ILE A 223 14.49 -4.39 19.90
CA ILE A 223 15.67 -3.51 19.92
C ILE A 223 16.46 -3.72 21.22
N GLU A 224 15.78 -3.78 22.37
CA GLU A 224 16.40 -3.99 23.67
C GLU A 224 17.01 -5.39 23.81
N LYS A 225 16.22 -6.43 23.50
CA LYS A 225 16.61 -7.85 23.57
C LYS A 225 17.90 -8.13 22.81
N TYR A 226 18.09 -7.49 21.66
CA TYR A 226 19.27 -7.68 20.81
C TYR A 226 20.34 -6.60 20.98
N SER A 227 20.18 -5.67 21.93
CA SER A 227 21.12 -4.58 22.20
C SER A 227 21.44 -3.73 20.97
N LEU A 228 20.39 -3.34 20.23
CA LEU A 228 20.49 -2.64 18.93
C LEU A 228 20.32 -1.12 19.03
N GLN A 229 20.34 -0.53 20.23
CA GLN A 229 20.06 0.90 20.45
C GLN A 229 21.03 1.82 19.69
N ASP A 230 22.28 1.39 19.48
CA ASP A 230 23.28 2.17 18.71
C ASP A 230 23.10 2.05 17.18
N LYS A 231 22.33 1.05 16.73
CA LYS A 231 22.10 0.76 15.30
C LYS A 231 20.70 1.14 14.83
N VAL A 232 19.70 1.15 15.72
CA VAL A 232 18.28 1.31 15.37
C VAL A 232 17.69 2.51 16.10
N THR A 233 17.14 3.44 15.33
CA THR A 233 16.28 4.52 15.84
C THR A 233 14.83 4.24 15.48
N TYR A 234 13.97 4.11 16.49
CA TYR A 234 12.52 3.98 16.30
C TYR A 234 11.81 5.29 16.63
N LEU A 235 11.34 5.99 15.60
CA LEU A 235 10.50 7.18 15.73
C LEU A 235 9.04 6.73 15.92
N ASN A 236 8.69 6.36 17.15
CA ASN A 236 7.34 5.91 17.53
C ASN A 236 6.34 7.08 17.61
N ARG A 237 6.09 7.71 16.46
CA ARG A 237 5.14 8.81 16.30
C ARG A 237 4.79 8.98 14.83
N PHE A 238 3.73 9.75 14.57
CA PHE A 238 3.53 10.32 13.25
C PHE A 238 4.64 11.35 12.96
N ILE A 239 5.19 11.28 11.76
CA ILE A 239 6.12 12.26 11.20
C ILE A 239 5.36 13.09 10.16
N SER A 240 5.72 14.37 9.99
CA SER A 240 5.12 15.19 8.92
C SER A 240 5.66 14.79 7.55
N GLU A 241 4.99 15.22 6.48
CA GLU A 241 5.49 14.97 5.12
C GLU A 241 6.86 15.62 4.91
N GLU A 242 7.09 16.83 5.44
CA GLU A 242 8.37 17.53 5.34
C GLU A 242 9.49 16.79 6.09
N GLU A 243 9.17 16.24 7.27
CA GLU A 243 10.11 15.42 8.04
C GLU A 243 10.43 14.11 7.29
N LYS A 244 9.41 13.44 6.72
CA LYS A 244 9.59 12.22 5.92
C LYS A 244 10.46 12.48 4.70
N VAL A 245 10.24 13.58 3.97
CA VAL A 245 11.10 14.02 2.86
C VAL A 245 12.54 14.20 3.33
N THR A 246 12.75 14.94 4.43
CA THR A 246 14.09 15.18 4.98
C THR A 246 14.80 13.89 5.39
N LEU A 247 14.06 12.93 5.95
CA LEU A 247 14.59 11.61 6.32
C LEU A 247 14.96 10.80 5.06
N PHE A 248 14.10 10.77 4.04
CA PHE A 248 14.47 10.13 2.77
C PHE A 248 15.71 10.78 2.13
N GLU A 249 15.76 12.12 2.03
CA GLU A 249 16.90 12.86 1.47
C GLU A 249 18.23 12.48 2.14
N LYS A 250 18.22 12.30 3.46
CA LYS A 250 19.41 11.93 4.25
C LYS A 250 19.65 10.44 4.34
N ALA A 251 18.74 9.58 3.90
CA ALA A 251 18.90 8.14 3.96
C ALA A 251 19.98 7.65 2.99
N LEU A 252 20.56 6.49 3.30
CA LEU A 252 21.33 5.66 2.37
C LEU A 252 20.41 5.08 1.30
N ALA A 253 19.31 4.47 1.73
CA ALA A 253 18.31 3.79 0.93
C ALA A 253 17.00 3.66 1.73
N GLY A 254 15.89 3.35 1.06
CA GLY A 254 14.64 2.98 1.71
C GLY A 254 14.47 1.47 1.82
N ILE A 255 13.56 1.03 2.69
CA ILE A 255 13.16 -0.37 2.78
C ILE A 255 11.65 -0.50 2.98
N TYR A 256 11.05 -1.45 2.28
CA TYR A 256 9.65 -1.81 2.41
C TYR A 256 9.48 -3.31 2.19
N VAL A 257 9.25 -4.06 3.28
CA VAL A 257 9.21 -5.53 3.29
C VAL A 257 7.89 -6.08 3.84
N PRO A 258 6.71 -5.58 3.41
CA PRO A 258 5.44 -6.15 3.84
C PRO A 258 5.31 -7.61 3.41
N PHE A 259 4.32 -8.32 3.94
CA PHE A 259 3.86 -9.59 3.37
C PHE A 259 2.74 -9.35 2.36
N ASP A 260 2.89 -9.89 1.15
CA ASP A 260 1.85 -9.96 0.11
C ASP A 260 1.01 -8.67 -0.02
N GLU A 261 1.70 -7.55 -0.21
CA GLU A 261 1.07 -6.23 -0.35
C GLU A 261 0.25 -6.14 -1.63
N ASP A 262 -0.92 -5.50 -1.52
CA ASP A 262 -1.84 -5.33 -2.66
C ASP A 262 -1.24 -4.50 -3.79
N SER A 263 -0.25 -3.66 -3.54
CA SER A 263 0.43 -2.84 -4.55
C SER A 263 1.89 -2.62 -4.14
N TYR A 264 2.61 -1.73 -4.81
CA TYR A 264 4.01 -1.45 -4.51
C TYR A 264 4.23 -0.68 -3.19
N GLY A 265 3.16 -0.15 -2.59
CA GLY A 265 3.23 0.69 -1.40
C GLY A 265 3.83 2.07 -1.68
N TYR A 266 3.23 3.14 -1.14
CA TYR A 266 3.73 4.49 -1.42
C TYR A 266 5.18 4.72 -1.00
N VAL A 267 5.64 4.03 0.05
CA VAL A 267 7.03 4.05 0.53
C VAL A 267 8.05 3.82 -0.58
N THR A 268 7.76 2.91 -1.53
CA THR A 268 8.69 2.64 -2.65
C THR A 268 8.73 3.80 -3.64
N LEU A 269 7.57 4.41 -3.96
CA LEU A 269 7.52 5.59 -4.83
C LEU A 269 8.21 6.79 -4.17
N GLU A 270 7.96 7.03 -2.87
CA GLU A 270 8.58 8.11 -2.12
C GLU A 270 10.11 7.97 -2.08
N GLY A 271 10.61 6.76 -1.86
CA GLY A 271 12.04 6.47 -1.96
C GLY A 271 12.62 6.78 -3.33
N PHE A 272 11.98 6.34 -4.41
CA PHE A 272 12.45 6.65 -5.76
C PHE A 272 12.37 8.13 -6.12
N GLN A 273 11.33 8.84 -5.66
CA GLN A 273 11.22 10.28 -5.85
C GLN A 273 12.31 11.05 -5.09
N ALA A 274 12.79 10.52 -3.97
CA ALA A 274 13.97 11.00 -3.27
C ALA A 274 15.31 10.52 -3.88
N GLY A 275 15.30 9.78 -4.99
CA GLY A 275 16.49 9.20 -5.61
C GLY A 275 17.15 8.12 -4.77
N LYS A 276 16.38 7.38 -3.96
CA LYS A 276 16.88 6.34 -3.06
C LYS A 276 16.56 4.96 -3.59
N ALA A 277 17.57 4.09 -3.58
CA ALA A 277 17.37 2.67 -3.86
C ALA A 277 16.44 2.06 -2.79
N MET A 278 15.72 1.00 -3.16
CA MET A 278 14.77 0.34 -2.26
C MET A 278 15.16 -1.11 -1.98
N ILE A 279 15.01 -1.55 -0.73
CA ILE A 279 15.06 -2.97 -0.38
C ILE A 279 13.63 -3.48 -0.22
N SER A 280 13.32 -4.63 -0.82
CA SER A 280 12.07 -5.35 -0.59
C SER A 280 12.30 -6.87 -0.56
N CYS A 281 11.24 -7.63 -0.27
CA CYS A 281 11.28 -9.09 -0.21
C CYS A 281 10.53 -9.70 -1.39
N LYS A 282 10.93 -10.89 -1.83
CA LYS A 282 10.29 -11.60 -2.96
C LYS A 282 8.83 -11.97 -2.70
N ASP A 283 8.43 -12.11 -1.43
CA ASP A 283 7.05 -12.37 -1.03
C ASP A 283 6.27 -11.10 -0.62
N ALA A 284 6.81 -9.91 -0.92
CA ALA A 284 6.21 -8.65 -0.50
C ALA A 284 5.01 -8.20 -1.36
N GLY A 285 4.60 -9.00 -2.34
CA GLY A 285 3.48 -8.69 -3.24
C GLY A 285 3.89 -7.68 -4.31
N GLY A 286 3.13 -6.59 -4.45
CA GLY A 286 3.23 -5.69 -5.61
C GLY A 286 4.49 -4.81 -5.70
N THR A 287 5.46 -4.95 -4.78
CA THR A 287 6.70 -4.16 -4.78
C THR A 287 7.64 -4.53 -5.93
N ASP A 288 7.56 -5.77 -6.41
CA ASP A 288 8.34 -6.31 -7.53
C ASP A 288 8.16 -5.52 -8.84
N VAL A 289 7.04 -4.78 -8.97
CA VAL A 289 6.75 -3.90 -10.10
C VAL A 289 7.82 -2.81 -10.23
N VAL A 290 8.25 -2.24 -9.11
CA VAL A 290 9.11 -1.04 -9.07
C VAL A 290 10.49 -1.31 -8.45
N VAL A 291 10.63 -2.32 -7.59
CA VAL A 291 11.92 -2.75 -7.03
C VAL A 291 12.47 -3.88 -7.90
N LYS A 292 13.47 -3.55 -8.72
CA LYS A 292 14.15 -4.46 -9.64
C LYS A 292 15.54 -4.78 -9.10
N ASP A 293 15.78 -6.07 -8.84
CA ASP A 293 17.01 -6.54 -8.21
C ASP A 293 18.27 -6.11 -8.98
N GLY A 294 19.18 -5.42 -8.30
CA GLY A 294 20.42 -4.87 -8.85
C GLY A 294 20.27 -3.65 -9.77
N GLU A 295 19.03 -3.27 -10.12
CA GLU A 295 18.71 -2.16 -11.03
C GLU A 295 18.17 -0.94 -10.28
N THR A 296 17.08 -1.09 -9.54
CA THR A 296 16.48 0.00 -8.72
C THR A 296 16.63 -0.25 -7.21
N GLY A 297 17.14 -1.43 -6.83
CA GLY A 297 17.20 -1.85 -5.45
C GLY A 297 17.58 -3.31 -5.30
N TYR A 298 17.23 -3.92 -4.17
CA TYR A 298 17.44 -5.35 -3.94
C TYR A 298 16.13 -6.05 -3.58
N MET A 299 15.90 -7.20 -4.24
CA MET A 299 14.80 -8.12 -3.92
C MET A 299 15.36 -9.32 -3.16
N THR A 300 15.15 -9.32 -1.86
CA THR A 300 15.75 -10.29 -0.93
C THR A 300 14.80 -11.45 -0.62
N ASP A 301 15.37 -12.56 -0.12
CA ASP A 301 14.56 -13.55 0.60
C ASP A 301 14.07 -12.95 1.93
N SER A 302 12.93 -13.40 2.42
CA SER A 302 12.25 -12.82 3.59
C SER A 302 12.84 -13.32 4.91
N THR A 303 14.16 -13.16 5.05
CA THR A 303 14.92 -13.54 6.25
C THR A 303 15.79 -12.36 6.74
N PRO A 304 15.99 -12.23 8.06
CA PRO A 304 16.88 -11.22 8.62
C PRO A 304 18.28 -11.20 7.99
N GLU A 305 18.85 -12.38 7.72
CA GLU A 305 20.19 -12.53 7.15
C GLU A 305 20.29 -11.99 5.72
N ALA A 306 19.29 -12.28 4.88
CA ALA A 306 19.27 -11.80 3.49
C ALA A 306 19.05 -10.28 3.41
N ILE A 307 18.19 -9.74 4.28
CA ILE A 307 17.97 -8.30 4.41
C ILE A 307 19.28 -7.62 4.87
N ALA A 308 19.96 -8.17 5.87
CA ALA A 308 21.22 -7.63 6.38
C ALA A 308 22.31 -7.61 5.30
N GLU A 309 22.41 -8.66 4.48
CA GLU A 309 23.34 -8.71 3.36
C GLU A 309 23.07 -7.59 2.35
N ALA A 310 21.80 -7.34 2.01
CA ALA A 310 21.43 -6.24 1.12
C ALA A 310 21.77 -4.86 1.71
N MET A 311 21.53 -4.66 3.01
CA MET A 311 21.91 -3.43 3.71
C MET A 311 23.43 -3.20 3.69
N ASP A 312 24.22 -4.24 3.98
CA ASP A 312 25.68 -4.18 3.93
C ASP A 312 26.18 -3.90 2.51
N LYS A 313 25.62 -4.56 1.48
CA LYS A 313 25.96 -4.28 0.07
C LYS A 313 25.72 -2.82 -0.27
N MET A 314 24.57 -2.26 0.12
CA MET A 314 24.24 -0.87 -0.15
C MET A 314 25.18 0.10 0.60
N TYR A 315 25.54 -0.21 1.84
CA TYR A 315 26.42 0.62 2.65
C TYR A 315 27.86 0.61 2.14
N LEU A 316 28.38 -0.56 1.80
CA LEU A 316 29.76 -0.75 1.36
C LEU A 316 30.00 -0.24 -0.07
N ASN A 317 28.96 -0.16 -0.91
CA ASN A 317 29.04 0.38 -2.27
C ASN A 317 28.03 1.52 -2.49
N LYS A 318 28.24 2.65 -1.81
CA LYS A 318 27.41 3.85 -1.95
C LYS A 318 27.25 4.34 -3.39
N PRO A 319 28.29 4.36 -4.26
CA PRO A 319 28.11 4.76 -5.65
C PRO A 319 27.07 3.91 -6.38
N LYS A 320 27.10 2.58 -6.22
CA LYS A 320 26.09 1.70 -6.82
C LYS A 320 24.70 1.90 -6.19
N THR A 321 24.63 2.17 -4.89
CA THR A 321 23.35 2.48 -4.21
C THR A 321 22.70 3.75 -4.76
N ILE A 322 23.48 4.80 -4.99
CA ILE A 322 23.00 6.05 -5.60
C ILE A 322 22.52 5.77 -7.04
N GLU A 323 23.31 5.05 -7.83
CA GLU A 323 22.93 4.66 -9.20
C GLU A 323 21.58 3.93 -9.22
N MET A 324 21.38 2.94 -8.32
CA MET A 324 20.11 2.22 -8.22
C MET A 324 18.93 3.13 -7.87
N GLY A 325 19.14 4.10 -6.95
CA GLY A 325 18.09 5.06 -6.61
C GLY A 325 17.69 5.96 -7.78
N LEU A 326 18.67 6.42 -8.56
CA LEU A 326 18.41 7.25 -9.75
C LEU A 326 17.70 6.49 -10.87
N ASN A 327 17.91 5.18 -10.99
CA ASN A 327 17.21 4.33 -11.96
C ASN A 327 15.71 4.16 -11.63
N GLY A 328 15.28 4.47 -10.42
CA GLY A 328 13.87 4.41 -10.02
C GLY A 328 12.98 5.38 -10.81
N LEU A 329 13.44 6.60 -11.05
CA LEU A 329 12.63 7.65 -11.70
C LEU A 329 12.22 7.30 -13.14
N PRO A 330 13.15 6.94 -14.05
CA PRO A 330 12.76 6.54 -15.42
C PRO A 330 11.84 5.31 -15.45
N LEU A 331 11.95 4.41 -14.47
CA LEU A 331 11.05 3.27 -14.34
C LEU A 331 9.62 3.70 -14.03
N LEU A 332 9.42 4.65 -13.10
CA LEU A 332 8.09 5.17 -12.77
C LEU A 332 7.41 5.82 -13.99
N GLU A 333 8.18 6.59 -14.77
CA GLU A 333 7.70 7.21 -16.01
C GLU A 333 7.31 6.15 -17.06
N LYS A 334 8.18 5.14 -17.27
CA LYS A 334 7.93 4.03 -18.20
C LYS A 334 6.67 3.24 -17.86
N LEU A 335 6.37 3.11 -16.57
CA LEU A 335 5.17 2.43 -16.07
C LEU A 335 3.90 3.30 -16.16
N GLY A 336 4.01 4.55 -16.59
CA GLY A 336 2.87 5.47 -16.73
C GLY A 336 2.21 5.80 -15.39
N ILE A 337 3.00 5.85 -14.32
CA ILE A 337 2.54 6.15 -12.96
C ILE A 337 2.40 7.68 -12.82
N THR A 338 1.37 8.24 -13.47
CA THR A 338 1.11 9.68 -13.51
C THR A 338 -0.37 10.00 -13.30
N TRP A 339 -0.67 11.16 -12.73
CA TRP A 339 -2.06 11.63 -12.59
C TRP A 339 -2.72 11.87 -13.94
N ASP A 340 -1.99 12.38 -14.95
CA ASP A 340 -2.51 12.52 -16.32
C ASP A 340 -3.11 11.20 -16.84
N ASN A 341 -2.38 10.10 -16.66
CA ASN A 341 -2.86 8.80 -17.07
C ASN A 341 -4.07 8.36 -16.23
N VAL A 342 -4.02 8.49 -14.90
CA VAL A 342 -5.12 8.12 -14.00
C VAL A 342 -6.40 8.89 -14.32
N ILE A 343 -6.34 10.22 -14.37
CA ILE A 343 -7.51 11.08 -14.59
C ILE A 343 -8.13 10.80 -15.96
N ARG A 344 -7.30 10.70 -17.00
CA ARG A 344 -7.77 10.38 -18.36
C ARG A 344 -8.48 9.02 -18.41
N ARG A 345 -7.89 7.96 -17.85
CA ARG A 345 -8.48 6.60 -17.88
C ARG A 345 -9.78 6.48 -17.07
N LEU A 346 -9.95 7.29 -16.02
CA LEU A 346 -11.14 7.23 -15.16
C LEU A 346 -12.28 8.13 -15.61
N THR A 347 -11.99 9.20 -16.38
CA THR A 347 -13.00 10.18 -16.79
C THR A 347 -13.45 10.04 -18.25
N GLU A 348 -12.65 9.39 -19.10
CA GLU A 348 -13.06 8.83 -20.41
C GLU A 348 -13.74 7.46 -20.24
#